data_AF-A0A2P2PR97-F1
#
_entry.id   AF-A0A2P2PR97-F1
#
_cell.length_a   1.000
_cell.length_b   1.000
_cell.length_c   1.000
_cell.angle_alpha   90.00
_cell.angle_beta   90.00
_cell.angle_gamma   90.00
#
_symmetry.space_group_name_H-M   'P 1'
#
loop_
_entity.id
_entity.type
_entity.pdbx_description
1 polymer ?
#
loop_
_entity_poly.entity_id
_entity_poly.type
_entity_poly.pdbx_seq_one_letter_code
_entity_poly.pdbx_strand_id
1 'polypeptide(L)'
;MNSKLQSLISELISLPMPTIAAITGHASAAGMIFALSHDYVLMRKDRGFLYMSELDVGLVLPDWFMVVLKCKIGDAKVRGEIAMRAAKLTAEMAVSGGILHSAHDSAEETFEAAVRLGEELAKREWDGSIYGKNRMVVLSEILEKIRIDQTLEAEINSRSKL
;
A
#
# COMPACT_ATOMS: atom_id res chain seq x y z
N MET A 1 15.19 -8.52 -7.93
CA MET A 1 14.41 -9.05 -6.79
C MET A 1 13.11 -8.26 -6.55
N ASN A 2 12.96 -7.07 -7.14
CA ASN A 2 11.80 -6.17 -7.02
C ASN A 2 10.59 -6.60 -7.86
N SER A 3 10.82 -7.28 -8.98
CA SER A 3 9.80 -7.58 -9.99
C SER A 3 8.55 -8.31 -9.46
N LYS A 4 8.69 -9.28 -8.54
CA LYS A 4 7.53 -10.05 -8.05
C LYS A 4 6.54 -9.22 -7.23
N LEU A 5 7.04 -8.36 -6.34
CA LEU A 5 6.17 -7.49 -5.54
C LEU A 5 5.50 -6.44 -6.42
N GLN A 6 6.26 -5.87 -7.36
CA GLN A 6 5.72 -4.94 -8.35
C GLN A 6 4.61 -5.59 -9.20
N SER A 7 4.81 -6.82 -9.69
CA SER A 7 3.77 -7.58 -10.40
C SER A 7 2.55 -7.84 -9.52
N LEU A 8 2.76 -8.28 -8.28
CA LEU A 8 1.67 -8.52 -7.32
C LEU A 8 0.83 -7.24 -7.09
N ILE A 9 1.48 -6.09 -6.91
CA ILE A 9 0.79 -4.81 -6.72
C ILE A 9 0.06 -4.39 -8.00
N SER A 10 0.67 -4.56 -9.17
CA SER A 10 0.02 -4.26 -10.45
C SER A 10 -1.24 -5.11 -10.67
N GLU A 11 -1.17 -6.40 -10.35
CA GLU A 11 -2.32 -7.31 -10.42
C GLU A 11 -3.38 -6.95 -9.39
N LEU A 12 -2.95 -6.68 -8.14
CA LEU A 12 -3.84 -6.22 -7.07
C LEU A 12 -4.61 -4.98 -7.50
N ILE A 13 -3.95 -3.95 -8.03
CA ILE A 13 -4.56 -2.70 -8.51
C ILE A 13 -5.51 -2.95 -9.69
N SER A 14 -5.32 -4.01 -10.47
CA SER A 14 -6.16 -4.34 -11.63
C SER A 14 -7.38 -5.20 -11.29
N LEU A 15 -7.54 -5.65 -10.05
CA LEU A 15 -8.71 -6.45 -9.63
C LEU A 15 -10.03 -5.69 -9.86
N PRO A 16 -11.09 -6.36 -10.36
CA PRO A 16 -12.38 -5.74 -10.66
C PRO A 16 -13.27 -5.60 -9.41
N MET A 17 -12.68 -5.35 -8.25
CA MET A 17 -13.41 -5.16 -6.99
C MET A 17 -12.60 -4.31 -5.99
N PRO A 18 -13.27 -3.67 -5.02
CA PRO A 18 -12.61 -3.05 -3.88
C PRO A 18 -11.78 -4.06 -3.09
N THR A 19 -10.65 -3.59 -2.56
CA THR A 19 -9.72 -4.40 -1.77
C THR A 19 -9.47 -3.75 -0.42
N ILE A 20 -9.42 -4.57 0.63
CA ILE A 20 -9.29 -4.10 2.01
C ILE A 20 -8.14 -4.84 2.68
N ALA A 21 -7.16 -4.11 3.19
CA ALA A 21 -6.08 -4.65 4.01
C ALA A 21 -6.47 -4.61 5.50
N ALA A 22 -6.63 -5.78 6.12
CA ALA A 22 -6.84 -5.92 7.56
C ALA A 22 -5.50 -6.25 8.25
N ILE A 23 -4.85 -5.24 8.82
CA ILE A 23 -3.53 -5.36 9.44
C ILE A 23 -3.66 -5.81 10.90
N THR A 24 -3.21 -7.03 11.19
CA THR A 24 -3.30 -7.67 12.51
C THR A 24 -2.01 -7.55 13.35
N GLY A 25 -1.06 -6.70 12.93
CA GLY A 25 0.23 -6.51 13.58
C GLY A 25 1.06 -5.39 12.92
N HIS A 26 2.35 -5.63 12.70
CA HIS A 26 3.22 -4.64 12.03
C HIS A 26 3.10 -4.77 10.51
N ALA A 27 3.12 -3.64 9.80
CA ALA A 27 3.40 -3.61 8.38
C ALA A 27 4.58 -2.67 8.13
N SER A 28 5.70 -3.25 7.67
CA SER A 28 6.99 -2.58 7.59
C SER A 28 7.56 -2.64 6.18
N ALA A 29 8.21 -1.57 5.73
CA ALA A 29 8.85 -1.50 4.41
C ALA A 29 7.88 -1.96 3.30
N ALA A 30 8.26 -2.99 2.54
CA ALA A 30 7.42 -3.62 1.52
C ALA A 30 6.01 -4.03 2.02
N GLY A 31 5.88 -4.43 3.29
CA GLY A 31 4.58 -4.77 3.89
C GLY A 31 3.68 -3.55 4.04
N MET A 32 4.24 -2.38 4.38
CA MET A 32 3.49 -1.12 4.41
C MET A 32 3.06 -0.72 2.99
N ILE A 33 3.97 -0.83 2.02
CA ILE A 33 3.69 -0.52 0.61
C ILE A 33 2.58 -1.42 0.05
N PHE A 34 2.63 -2.72 0.36
CA PHE A 34 1.60 -3.67 -0.05
C PHE A 34 0.25 -3.37 0.59
N ALA A 35 0.22 -3.05 1.89
CA ALA A 35 -1.02 -2.64 2.56
C ALA A 35 -1.62 -1.37 1.93
N LEU A 36 -0.79 -0.34 1.69
CA LEU A 36 -1.24 0.90 1.06
C LEU A 36 -1.68 0.74 -0.40
N SER A 37 -1.30 -0.36 -1.06
CA SER A 37 -1.76 -0.68 -2.42
C SER A 37 -3.21 -1.17 -2.47
N HIS A 38 -3.84 -1.45 -1.32
CA HIS A 38 -5.27 -1.71 -1.22
C HIS A 38 -6.08 -0.40 -1.25
N ASP A 39 -7.39 -0.49 -1.48
CA ASP A 39 -8.27 0.68 -1.47
C ASP A 39 -8.43 1.23 -0.05
N TYR A 40 -8.66 0.32 0.90
CA TYR A 40 -8.86 0.62 2.32
C TYR A 40 -7.87 -0.15 3.17
N VAL A 41 -7.39 0.48 4.24
CA VAL A 41 -6.49 -0.15 5.20
C VAL A 41 -7.06 0.04 6.60
N LEU A 42 -7.24 -1.06 7.30
CA LEU A 42 -7.68 -1.11 8.69
C LEU A 42 -6.59 -1.77 9.51
N MET A 43 -6.43 -1.37 10.76
CA MET A 43 -5.37 -1.90 11.61
C MET A 43 -5.81 -2.03 13.07
N ARG A 44 -5.32 -3.06 13.76
CA ARG A 44 -5.47 -3.14 15.21
C ARG A 44 -4.65 -2.04 15.91
N LYS A 45 -5.16 -1.44 16.97
CA LYS A 45 -4.51 -0.32 17.69
C LYS A 45 -3.74 -0.76 18.93
N ASP A 46 -4.07 -1.91 19.49
CA ASP A 46 -3.43 -2.47 20.68
C ASP A 46 -2.03 -3.06 20.40
N ARG A 47 -1.68 -3.31 19.13
CA ARG A 47 -0.36 -3.82 18.73
C ARG A 47 0.02 -3.48 17.29
N GLY A 48 1.28 -3.09 17.09
CA GLY A 48 1.89 -2.98 15.77
C GLY A 48 2.15 -1.54 15.34
N PHE A 49 2.95 -1.38 14.29
CA PHE A 49 3.28 -0.09 13.69
C PHE A 49 3.25 -0.18 12.17
N LEU A 50 2.90 0.94 11.53
CA LEU A 50 3.23 1.23 10.13
C LEU A 50 4.54 2.02 10.08
N TYR A 51 5.54 1.53 9.35
CA TYR A 51 6.78 2.27 9.16
C TYR A 51 7.60 1.79 7.96
N MET A 52 8.43 2.69 7.44
CA MET A 52 9.48 2.38 6.48
C MET A 52 10.78 2.19 7.25
N SER A 53 11.39 1.01 7.14
CA SER A 53 12.56 0.62 7.95
C SER A 53 13.89 0.97 7.32
N GLU A 54 13.89 1.42 6.06
CA GLU A 54 15.05 1.53 5.19
C GLU A 54 16.15 2.41 5.81
N LEU A 55 15.80 3.56 6.40
CA LEU A 55 16.76 4.41 7.10
C LEU A 55 17.38 3.71 8.32
N ASP A 56 16.57 3.02 9.13
CA ASP A 56 17.05 2.32 10.32
C ASP A 56 18.02 1.18 9.96
N VAL A 57 17.88 0.58 8.78
CA VAL A 57 18.73 -0.53 8.30
C VAL A 57 19.80 -0.09 7.29
N GLY A 58 19.97 1.22 7.06
CA GLY A 58 21.02 1.76 6.18
C GLY A 58 20.78 1.52 4.68
N LEU A 59 19.52 1.38 4.26
CA LEU A 59 19.11 1.22 2.87
C LEU A 59 18.51 2.51 2.32
N VAL A 60 18.68 2.72 1.01
CA VAL A 60 17.98 3.78 0.28
C VAL A 60 16.59 3.30 -0.07
N LEU A 61 15.58 4.15 0.17
CA LEU A 61 14.20 3.88 -0.24
C LEU A 61 14.12 3.69 -1.77
N PRO A 62 13.50 2.59 -2.24
CA PRO A 62 13.12 2.45 -3.65
C PRO A 62 12.25 3.63 -4.08
N ASP A 63 12.55 4.23 -5.22
CA ASP A 63 11.81 5.39 -5.71
C ASP A 63 10.33 5.09 -6.00
N TRP A 64 10.00 3.87 -6.45
CA TRP A 64 8.62 3.44 -6.64
C TRP A 64 7.84 3.31 -5.33
N PHE A 65 8.50 3.04 -4.19
CA PHE A 65 7.84 3.13 -2.87
C PHE A 65 7.38 4.57 -2.60
N MET A 66 8.19 5.57 -2.96
CA MET A 66 7.81 6.97 -2.81
C MET A 66 6.65 7.38 -3.71
N VAL A 67 6.49 6.77 -4.89
CA VAL A 67 5.30 6.97 -5.74
C VAL A 67 4.05 6.46 -5.02
N VAL A 68 4.09 5.24 -4.47
CA VAL A 68 2.97 4.69 -3.67
C VAL A 68 2.62 5.61 -2.49
N LEU A 69 3.62 6.06 -1.73
CA LEU A 69 3.39 6.96 -0.60
C LEU A 69 2.75 8.30 -1.02
N LYS A 70 3.15 8.87 -2.16
CA LYS A 70 2.55 10.11 -2.69
C LYS A 70 1.10 9.92 -3.11
N CYS A 71 0.78 8.80 -3.77
CA CYS A 71 -0.59 8.51 -4.20
C CYS A 71 -1.53 8.20 -3.03
N LYS A 72 -1.01 7.60 -1.95
CA LYS A 72 -1.84 7.09 -0.84
C LYS A 72 -1.87 7.97 0.40
N ILE A 73 -0.91 8.88 0.57
CA ILE A 73 -0.83 9.77 1.73
C ILE A 73 -0.83 11.20 1.23
N GLY A 74 -1.93 11.93 1.44
CA GLY A 74 -2.08 13.31 0.96
C GLY A 74 -1.16 14.32 1.67
N ASP A 75 -0.93 14.13 2.97
CA ASP A 75 -0.12 15.06 3.78
C ASP A 75 1.39 14.86 3.56
N ALA A 76 2.05 15.91 3.03
CA ALA A 76 3.49 15.94 2.81
C ALA A 76 4.31 15.79 4.10
N LYS A 77 3.82 16.33 5.22
CA LYS A 77 4.48 16.21 6.52
C LYS A 77 4.50 14.77 6.97
N VAL A 78 3.38 14.07 6.87
CA VAL A 78 3.27 12.64 7.20
C VAL A 78 4.21 11.81 6.34
N ARG A 79 4.27 12.07 5.02
CA ARG A 79 5.26 11.43 4.13
C ARG A 79 6.70 11.69 4.57
N GLY A 80 7.02 12.90 5.01
CA GLY A 80 8.33 13.27 5.55
C GLY A 80 8.68 12.52 6.83
N GLU A 81 7.77 12.40 7.78
CA GLU A 81 7.99 11.62 9.01
C GLU A 81 8.29 10.14 8.69
N ILE A 82 7.56 9.55 7.74
CA ILE A 82 7.77 8.15 7.33
C ILE A 82 9.13 8.00 6.62
N ALA A 83 9.37 8.79 5.57
CA ALA A 83 10.50 8.56 4.67
C ALA A 83 11.84 9.11 5.20
N MET A 84 11.82 10.19 5.98
CA MET A 84 13.03 10.90 6.42
C MET A 84 13.34 10.71 7.90
N ARG A 85 12.44 10.10 8.68
CA ARG A 85 12.64 9.85 10.11
C ARG A 85 12.37 8.41 10.54
N ALA A 86 12.02 7.52 9.61
CA ALA A 86 11.60 6.15 9.91
C ALA A 86 10.54 6.08 11.02
N ALA A 87 9.62 7.06 11.04
CA ALA A 87 8.64 7.18 12.12
C ALA A 87 7.77 5.92 12.20
N LYS A 88 7.66 5.37 13.41
CA LYS A 88 6.76 4.27 13.73
C LYS A 88 5.38 4.81 14.08
N LEU A 89 4.45 4.68 13.15
CA LEU A 89 3.08 5.17 13.32
C LEU A 89 2.23 4.09 13.97
N THR A 90 1.59 4.42 15.10
CA THR A 90 0.50 3.58 15.66
C THR A 90 -0.72 3.67 14.75
N ALA A 91 -1.68 2.75 14.93
CA ALA A 91 -2.93 2.80 14.18
C ALA A 91 -3.67 4.14 14.38
N GLU A 92 -3.69 4.68 15.60
CA GLU A 92 -4.32 5.96 15.92
C GLU A 92 -3.64 7.14 15.21
N MET A 93 -2.29 7.18 15.21
CA MET A 93 -1.53 8.20 14.47
C MET A 93 -1.81 8.10 12.97
N ALA A 94 -1.90 6.87 12.45
CA ALA A 94 -2.13 6.64 11.03
C ALA A 94 -3.58 6.96 10.59
N VAL A 95 -4.58 6.78 11.46
CA VAL A 95 -5.95 7.29 11.24
C VAL A 95 -5.94 8.83 11.26
N SER A 96 -5.32 9.45 12.27
CA SER A 96 -5.23 10.92 12.36
C SER A 96 -4.48 11.54 11.18
N GLY A 97 -3.50 10.83 10.61
CA GLY A 97 -2.75 11.25 9.43
C GLY A 97 -3.44 10.95 8.10
N GLY A 98 -4.67 10.40 8.11
CA GLY A 98 -5.42 10.05 6.90
C GLY A 98 -4.83 8.91 6.09
N ILE A 99 -4.01 8.05 6.70
CA ILE A 99 -3.39 6.87 6.07
C ILE A 99 -4.32 5.66 6.16
N LEU A 100 -4.92 5.46 7.34
CA LEU A 100 -5.84 4.35 7.62
C LEU A 100 -7.29 4.81 7.52
N HIS A 101 -8.15 3.88 7.11
CA HIS A 101 -9.59 4.06 7.15
C HIS A 101 -10.12 4.01 8.59
N SER A 102 -9.70 3.02 9.38
CA SER A 102 -10.07 2.88 10.79
C SER A 102 -9.08 2.05 11.58
N ALA A 103 -9.17 2.16 12.92
CA ALA A 103 -8.38 1.39 13.87
C ALA A 103 -9.28 0.66 14.87
N HIS A 104 -8.93 -0.57 15.25
CA HIS A 104 -9.77 -1.47 16.07
C HIS A 104 -9.04 -2.06 17.26
N ASP A 105 -9.74 -2.53 18.29
CA ASP A 105 -9.12 -2.92 19.56
C ASP A 105 -8.36 -4.26 19.49
N SER A 106 -8.65 -5.10 18.50
CA SER A 106 -8.00 -6.40 18.33
C SER A 106 -7.86 -6.82 16.87
N ALA A 107 -7.09 -7.88 16.62
CA ALA A 107 -6.98 -8.47 15.29
C ALA A 107 -8.31 -9.05 14.78
N GLU A 108 -9.10 -9.64 15.68
CA GLU A 108 -10.43 -10.18 15.38
C GLU A 108 -11.39 -9.07 14.97
N GLU A 109 -11.49 -8.01 15.78
CA GLU A 109 -12.33 -6.86 15.46
C GLU A 109 -11.90 -6.16 14.17
N THR A 110 -10.59 -6.09 13.89
CA THR A 110 -10.06 -5.55 12.63
C THR A 110 -10.53 -6.37 11.44
N PHE A 111 -10.48 -7.70 11.54
CA PHE A 111 -10.94 -8.60 10.49
C PHE A 111 -12.46 -8.46 10.29
N GLU A 112 -13.24 -8.50 11.36
CA GLU A 112 -14.69 -8.32 11.26
C GLU A 112 -15.08 -6.97 10.65
N ALA A 113 -14.38 -5.89 11.02
CA ALA A 113 -14.61 -4.57 10.45
C ALA A 113 -14.29 -4.53 8.95
N ALA A 114 -13.22 -5.20 8.52
CA ALA A 114 -12.90 -5.34 7.10
C ALA A 114 -13.96 -6.12 6.33
N VAL A 115 -14.50 -7.21 6.92
CA VAL A 115 -15.61 -7.97 6.33
C VAL A 115 -16.86 -7.10 6.22
N ARG A 116 -17.25 -6.39 7.28
CA ARG A 116 -18.40 -5.47 7.26
C ARG A 116 -18.27 -4.41 6.19
N LEU A 117 -17.10 -3.76 6.09
CA LEU A 117 -16.83 -2.78 5.03
C LEU A 117 -16.92 -3.41 3.63
N GLY A 118 -16.40 -4.64 3.47
CA GLY A 118 -16.53 -5.40 2.23
C GLY A 118 -17.98 -5.66 1.83
N GLU A 119 -18.82 -6.08 2.78
CA GLU A 119 -20.26 -6.29 2.56
C GLU A 119 -20.99 -4.99 2.22
N GLU A 120 -20.66 -3.89 2.88
CA GLU A 120 -21.21 -2.57 2.57
C GLU A 120 -20.87 -2.11 1.15
N LEU A 121 -19.62 -2.30 0.74
CA LEU A 121 -19.18 -1.98 -0.62
C LEU A 121 -19.83 -2.91 -1.65
N ALA A 122 -20.00 -4.19 -1.34
CA ALA A 122 -20.65 -5.16 -2.22
C ALA A 122 -22.12 -4.80 -2.50
N LYS A 123 -22.86 -4.29 -1.50
CA LYS A 123 -24.25 -3.82 -1.64
C LYS A 123 -24.41 -2.66 -2.63
N ARG A 124 -23.33 -2.02 -3.05
CA ARG A 124 -23.35 -0.95 -4.06
C ARG A 124 -23.58 -1.48 -5.48
N GLU A 125 -23.35 -2.78 -5.71
CA GLU A 125 -23.59 -3.47 -6.98
C GLU A 125 -22.98 -2.74 -8.19
N TRP A 126 -21.80 -2.14 -8.01
CA TRP A 126 -21.07 -1.51 -9.10
C TRP A 126 -20.65 -2.55 -10.14
N ASP A 127 -20.54 -2.12 -11.41
CA ASP A 127 -19.81 -2.89 -12.40
C ASP A 127 -18.32 -2.94 -11.99
N GLY A 128 -17.88 -4.13 -11.59
CA GLY A 128 -16.51 -4.38 -11.16
C GLY A 128 -15.46 -4.04 -12.23
N SER A 129 -15.79 -4.18 -13.52
CA SER A 129 -14.91 -3.78 -14.62
C SER A 129 -14.66 -2.28 -14.62
N ILE A 130 -15.72 -1.50 -14.35
CA ILE A 130 -15.62 -0.03 -14.24
C ILE A 130 -14.88 0.37 -12.98
N TYR A 131 -15.13 -0.30 -11.85
CA TYR A 131 -14.39 -0.05 -10.62
C TYR A 131 -12.88 -0.28 -10.81
N GLY A 132 -12.50 -1.43 -11.37
CA GLY A 132 -11.09 -1.76 -11.63
C GLY A 132 -10.43 -0.75 -12.55
N LYS A 133 -11.10 -0.35 -13.66
CA LYS A 133 -10.59 0.69 -14.57
C LYS A 133 -10.42 2.03 -13.87
N ASN A 134 -11.38 2.45 -13.06
CA ASN A 134 -11.27 3.70 -12.29
C ASN A 134 -10.10 3.63 -11.32
N ARG A 135 -9.89 2.49 -10.63
CA ARG A 135 -8.75 2.33 -9.74
C ARG A 135 -7.42 2.39 -10.49
N MET A 136 -7.32 1.78 -11.67
CA MET A 136 -6.14 1.89 -12.53
C MET A 136 -5.89 3.31 -13.00
N VAL A 137 -6.93 4.11 -13.25
CA VAL A 137 -6.80 5.54 -13.58
C VAL A 137 -6.30 6.34 -12.38
N VAL A 138 -6.88 6.12 -11.20
CA VAL A 138 -6.49 6.81 -9.96
C VAL A 138 -5.05 6.49 -9.54
N LEU A 139 -4.60 5.25 -9.78
CA LEU A 139 -3.28 4.75 -9.39
C LEU A 139 -2.32 4.59 -10.59
N SER A 140 -2.58 5.31 -11.68
CA SER A 140 -1.82 5.20 -12.93
C SER A 140 -0.34 5.49 -12.73
N GLU A 141 0.01 6.48 -11.91
CA GLU A 141 1.41 6.83 -11.58
C GLU A 141 2.18 5.64 -10.99
N ILE A 142 1.53 4.83 -10.14
CA ILE A 142 2.14 3.61 -9.56
C ILE A 142 2.38 2.58 -10.67
N LEU A 143 1.37 2.32 -11.50
CA LEU A 143 1.44 1.33 -12.58
C LEU A 143 2.50 1.71 -13.63
N GLU A 144 2.55 2.99 -14.01
CA GLU A 144 3.54 3.50 -14.95
C GLU A 144 4.96 3.37 -14.40
N LYS A 145 5.17 3.74 -13.13
CA LYS A 145 6.47 3.60 -12.48
C LYS A 145 6.92 2.13 -12.42
N ILE A 146 6.03 1.23 -12.01
CA ILE A 146 6.31 -0.22 -11.99
C ILE A 146 6.70 -0.72 -13.37
N ARG A 147 5.95 -0.35 -14.42
CA ARG A 147 6.23 -0.76 -15.80
C ARG A 147 7.60 -0.28 -16.28
N ILE A 148 7.96 0.97 -15.97
CA ILE A 148 9.26 1.55 -16.30
C ILE A 148 10.38 0.76 -15.62
N ASP A 149 10.27 0.53 -14.31
CA ASP A 149 11.28 -0.20 -13.54
C ASP A 149 11.48 -1.63 -14.06
N GLN A 150 10.40 -2.34 -14.36
CA GLN A 150 10.46 -3.69 -14.92
C GLN A 150 11.13 -3.73 -16.29
N THR A 151 10.89 -2.72 -17.14
CA THR A 151 11.51 -2.60 -18.46
C THR A 151 13.02 -2.39 -18.32
N LEU A 152 13.43 -1.47 -17.44
CA LEU A 152 14.84 -1.19 -17.17
C LEU A 152 15.56 -2.42 -16.59
N GLU A 153 14.94 -3.14 -15.65
CA GLU A 153 15.49 -4.39 -15.10
C GLU A 153 15.69 -5.45 -16.19
N ALA A 154 14.75 -5.59 -17.13
CA ALA A 154 14.86 -6.54 -18.24
C ALA A 154 16.01 -6.18 -19.20
N GLU A 155 16.17 -4.90 -19.54
CA GLU A 155 17.26 -4.41 -20.37
C GLU A 155 18.63 -4.65 -19.73
N ILE A 156 18.79 -4.32 -18.44
CA ILE A 156 20.04 -4.57 -17.70
C ILE A 156 20.38 -6.05 -17.70
N ASN A 157 19.41 -6.91 -17.38
CA ASN A 157 19.61 -8.37 -17.36
C ASN A 157 19.98 -8.94 -18.73
N SER A 158 19.46 -8.35 -19.82
CA SER A 158 19.80 -8.76 -21.19
C SER A 158 21.24 -8.40 -21.56
N ARG A 159 21.72 -7.23 -21.12
CA ARG A 159 23.09 -6.75 -21.39
C ARG A 159 24.15 -7.48 -20.56
N SER A 160 23.83 -7.88 -19.33
CA SER A 160 24.76 -8.63 -18.46
C SER A 160 24.96 -10.10 -18.85
N LYS A 161 24.22 -10.60 -19.85
CA LYS A 161 24.34 -11.98 -20.37
C LYS A 161 25.17 -12.07 -21.68
N LEU A 162 25.61 -10.92 -22.19
CA LEU A 162 26.55 -10.80 -23.31
C LEU A 162 27.96 -10.55 -22.76
#